data_AF-A0A3D3EMJ3-F1
#
_entry.id   AF-A0A3D3EMJ3-F1
#
_cell.length_a   1.000
_cell.length_b   1.000
_cell.length_c   1.000
_cell.angle_alpha   90.00
_cell.angle_beta   90.00
_cell.angle_gamma   90.00
#
_symmetry.space_group_name_H-M   'P 1'
#
loop_
_entity.id
_entity.type
_entity.pdbx_description
1 polymer ?
#
loop_
_entity_poly.entity_id
_entity_poly.type
_entity_poly.pdbx_seq_one_letter_code
_entity_poly.pdbx_strand_id
1 'polypeptide(L)'
;MEAADQLSPEAEKNLHEFRNILIKKYADVPNQALKDVDPVHMSLGMRYASITEDDFSGANIYDLFSFNCYRQSPSEKFDLALKHVDKPIIVGEWHIGGSDKGLYANGLVCSSTQEERGKCCAYYMQTAMFYTNCIGIHYFEWNDQPLLGRFDGENMQHGLIDVCNKPHYACVEKMQETSLKMYEILNGEIPPTKETGVYVKRY
;
A
#
# COMPACT_ATOMS: atom_id res chain seq x y z
N MET A 1 27.06 3.17 34.38
CA MET A 1 26.64 4.27 33.50
C MET A 1 25.27 3.91 32.99
N GLU A 2 24.23 4.27 33.73
CA GLU A 2 22.87 4.26 33.17
C GLU A 2 22.81 5.39 32.12
N ALA A 3 22.17 5.13 30.96
CA ALA A 3 21.98 6.04 29.83
C ALA A 3 23.15 6.25 28.84
N ALA A 4 24.18 5.40 28.82
CA ALA A 4 25.21 5.44 27.75
C ALA A 4 24.66 5.03 26.35
N ASP A 5 23.48 4.41 26.33
CA ASP A 5 22.71 3.98 25.15
C ASP A 5 21.60 4.96 24.76
N GLN A 6 21.43 6.08 25.48
CA GLN A 6 20.39 7.06 25.20
C GLN A 6 20.97 8.26 24.45
N LEU A 7 20.24 8.73 23.43
CA LEU A 7 20.57 9.96 22.73
C LEU A 7 20.38 11.15 23.66
N SER A 8 21.33 12.08 23.66
CA SER A 8 21.06 13.41 24.21
C SER A 8 20.02 14.12 23.32
N PRO A 9 19.26 15.08 23.85
CA PRO A 9 18.29 15.83 23.03
C PRO A 9 18.92 16.48 21.79
N GLU A 10 20.16 16.93 21.90
CA GLU A 10 20.92 17.50 20.78
C GLU A 10 21.35 16.42 19.76
N ALA A 11 21.75 15.24 20.23
CA ALA A 11 22.09 14.14 19.34
C ALA A 11 20.84 13.63 18.58
N GLU A 12 19.71 13.52 19.25
CA GLU A 12 18.42 13.17 18.64
C GLU A 12 18.06 14.18 17.54
N LYS A 13 18.05 15.47 17.86
CA LYS A 13 17.79 16.54 16.88
C LYS A 13 18.74 16.46 15.66
N ASN A 14 20.04 16.34 15.90
CA ASN A 14 21.04 16.25 14.82
C ASN A 14 20.83 15.01 13.94
N LEU A 15 20.43 13.87 14.52
CA LEU A 15 20.13 12.67 13.75
C LEU A 15 18.87 12.83 12.90
N HIS A 16 17.82 13.49 13.40
CA HIS A 16 16.63 13.82 12.60
C HIS A 16 16.96 14.80 11.47
N GLU A 17 17.76 15.84 11.72
CA GLU A 17 18.21 16.77 10.68
C GLU A 17 19.06 16.06 9.62
N PHE A 18 19.99 15.20 10.03
CA PHE A 18 20.83 14.44 9.11
C PHE A 18 20.01 13.43 8.29
N ARG A 19 19.04 12.74 8.91
CA ARG A 19 18.07 11.89 8.20
C ARG A 19 17.35 12.68 7.11
N ASN A 20 16.87 13.89 7.40
CA ASN A 20 16.15 14.71 6.43
C ASN A 20 17.02 15.08 5.22
N ILE A 21 18.31 15.37 5.45
CA ILE A 21 19.28 15.61 4.37
C ILE A 21 19.44 14.35 3.51
N LEU A 22 19.59 13.18 4.14
CA LEU A 22 19.76 11.90 3.43
C LEU A 22 18.54 11.55 2.59
N ILE A 23 17.32 11.62 3.15
CA ILE A 23 16.08 11.30 2.42
C ILE A 23 15.90 12.28 1.25
N LYS A 24 16.07 13.59 1.49
CA LYS A 24 15.96 14.59 0.42
C LYS A 24 16.97 14.32 -0.70
N LYS A 25 18.21 13.96 -0.36
CA LYS A 25 19.23 13.71 -1.39
C LYS A 25 18.97 12.42 -2.16
N TYR A 26 18.50 11.38 -1.47
CA TYR A 26 18.06 10.14 -2.10
C TYR A 26 16.86 10.36 -3.03
N ALA A 27 15.97 11.31 -2.72
CA ALA A 27 14.89 11.66 -3.62
C ALA A 27 15.33 12.51 -4.82
N ASP A 28 16.20 13.49 -4.57
CA ASP A 28 16.71 14.44 -5.57
C ASP A 28 17.50 13.77 -6.69
N VAL A 29 18.50 12.94 -6.36
CA VAL A 29 19.47 12.42 -7.34
C VAL A 29 18.83 11.51 -8.39
N PRO A 30 18.05 10.46 -8.02
CA PRO A 30 17.40 9.59 -9.00
C PRO A 30 16.31 10.31 -9.77
N ASN A 31 15.57 11.24 -9.12
CA ASN A 31 14.53 12.00 -9.81
C ASN A 31 15.12 12.93 -10.86
N GLN A 32 16.23 13.61 -10.57
CA GLN A 32 16.92 14.43 -11.57
C GLN A 32 17.42 13.57 -12.72
N ALA A 33 18.06 12.44 -12.43
CA ALA A 33 18.51 11.50 -13.47
C ALA A 33 17.35 10.99 -14.34
N LEU A 34 16.19 10.72 -13.74
CA LEU A 34 14.96 10.37 -14.48
C LEU A 34 14.50 11.52 -15.37
N LYS A 35 14.43 12.75 -14.87
CA LYS A 35 13.96 13.92 -15.63
C LYS A 35 14.93 14.36 -16.73
N ASP A 36 16.23 14.08 -16.58
CA ASP A 36 17.22 14.34 -17.62
C ASP A 36 17.02 13.43 -18.85
N VAL A 37 16.57 12.18 -18.63
CA VAL A 37 16.32 11.22 -19.71
C VAL A 37 14.87 11.23 -20.20
N ASP A 38 13.91 11.52 -19.32
CA ASP A 38 12.48 11.55 -19.58
C ASP A 38 11.81 12.72 -18.82
N PRO A 39 11.84 13.93 -19.40
CA PRO A 39 11.26 15.10 -18.76
C PRO A 39 9.72 15.12 -18.82
N VAL A 40 9.10 14.22 -19.59
CA VAL A 40 7.66 14.26 -19.89
C VAL A 40 6.86 13.38 -18.91
N HIS A 41 7.33 12.18 -18.60
CA HIS A 41 6.57 11.26 -17.76
C HIS A 41 6.66 11.60 -16.26
N MET A 42 5.62 11.20 -15.53
CA MET A 42 5.54 11.42 -14.08
C MET A 42 6.56 10.55 -13.32
N SER A 43 7.21 11.16 -12.35
CA SER A 43 7.99 10.47 -11.34
C SER A 43 7.07 9.99 -10.22
N LEU A 44 6.96 8.66 -10.08
CA LEU A 44 5.97 8.00 -9.23
C LEU A 44 6.43 7.79 -7.78
N GLY A 45 7.51 8.46 -7.35
CA GLY A 45 8.03 8.35 -5.99
C GLY A 45 8.83 7.07 -5.71
N MET A 46 8.85 6.64 -4.46
CA MET A 46 9.75 5.60 -3.95
C MET A 46 9.07 4.34 -3.43
N ARG A 47 7.73 4.27 -3.47
CA ARG A 47 6.94 3.17 -2.88
C ARG A 47 7.36 2.88 -1.44
N TYR A 48 7.25 3.88 -0.56
CA TYR A 48 7.60 3.72 0.86
C TYR A 48 6.88 2.50 1.44
N ALA A 49 7.62 1.54 2.01
CA ALA A 49 7.04 0.29 2.52
C ALA A 49 5.96 0.51 3.60
N SER A 50 6.10 1.62 4.32
CA SER A 50 5.09 2.30 5.15
C SER A 50 5.61 3.73 5.37
N ILE A 51 4.77 4.61 5.92
CA ILE A 51 5.13 6.00 6.22
C ILE A 51 4.94 6.34 7.70
N THR A 52 5.83 7.18 8.22
CA THR A 52 5.75 7.90 9.50
C THR A 52 5.88 9.41 9.29
N GLU A 53 5.72 10.20 10.35
CA GLU A 53 5.88 11.67 10.34
C GLU A 53 7.28 12.11 9.85
N ASP A 54 8.30 11.24 9.92
CA ASP A 54 9.70 11.55 9.56
C ASP A 54 10.06 11.26 8.09
N ASP A 55 9.11 10.77 7.28
CA ASP A 55 9.42 10.23 5.94
C ASP A 55 9.20 11.21 4.79
N PHE A 56 8.66 12.40 5.07
CA PHE A 56 8.21 13.35 4.05
C PHE A 56 9.29 14.28 3.49
N SER A 57 10.51 14.22 4.02
CA SER A 57 11.65 14.99 3.51
C SER A 57 11.90 14.64 2.04
N GLY A 58 11.75 15.63 1.15
CA GLY A 58 11.93 15.42 -0.29
C GLY A 58 10.70 14.85 -1.02
N ALA A 59 9.58 14.59 -0.34
CA ALA A 59 8.36 14.09 -0.99
C ALA A 59 7.84 15.02 -2.12
N ASN A 60 8.07 16.33 -2.01
CA ASN A 60 7.67 17.31 -3.01
C ASN A 60 8.50 17.29 -4.31
N ILE A 61 9.62 16.55 -4.35
CA ILE A 61 10.48 16.40 -5.54
C ILE A 61 9.77 15.56 -6.62
N TYR A 62 8.91 14.64 -6.20
CA TYR A 62 8.16 13.76 -7.09
C TYR A 62 6.89 14.44 -7.61
N ASP A 63 6.35 13.91 -8.71
CA ASP A 63 5.08 14.36 -9.28
C ASP A 63 3.89 13.88 -8.44
N LEU A 64 4.02 12.69 -7.82
CA LEU A 64 3.08 12.13 -6.85
C LEU A 64 3.81 11.48 -5.67
N PHE A 65 3.08 11.26 -4.58
CA PHE A 65 3.58 10.52 -3.42
C PHE A 65 3.08 9.08 -3.44
N SER A 66 3.94 8.11 -3.14
CA SER A 66 3.58 6.69 -3.23
C SER A 66 3.99 5.92 -1.98
N PHE A 67 3.10 5.11 -1.43
CA PHE A 67 3.42 4.20 -0.32
C PHE A 67 2.72 2.85 -0.49
N ASN A 68 3.27 1.80 0.11
CA ASN A 68 2.63 0.50 0.22
C ASN A 68 1.83 0.45 1.53
N CYS A 69 0.70 -0.24 1.54
CA CYS A 69 -0.18 -0.26 2.70
C CYS A 69 -0.90 -1.59 2.88
N TYR A 70 -0.23 -2.50 3.59
CA TYR A 70 -0.79 -3.78 4.04
C TYR A 70 -1.55 -3.62 5.36
N ARG A 71 -2.77 -3.11 5.25
CA ARG A 71 -3.73 -2.86 6.34
C ARG A 71 -5.14 -3.23 5.88
N GLN A 72 -6.10 -3.24 6.80
CA GLN A 72 -7.52 -3.44 6.47
C GLN A 72 -8.11 -2.23 5.70
N SER A 73 -7.54 -1.04 5.90
CA SER A 73 -7.87 0.19 5.19
C SER A 73 -6.61 1.07 5.10
N PRO A 74 -6.45 1.86 4.03
CA PRO A 74 -5.35 2.81 3.92
C PRO A 74 -5.59 4.16 4.61
N SER A 75 -6.75 4.36 5.26
CA SER A 75 -7.19 5.65 5.81
C SER A 75 -6.15 6.34 6.70
N GLU A 76 -5.57 5.63 7.67
CA GLU A 76 -4.55 6.18 8.57
C GLU A 76 -3.35 6.75 7.80
N LYS A 77 -2.95 6.08 6.71
CA LYS A 77 -1.80 6.51 5.90
C LYS A 77 -2.15 7.68 4.99
N PHE A 78 -3.37 7.72 4.45
CA PHE A 78 -3.85 8.90 3.75
C PHE A 78 -3.96 10.11 4.67
N ASP A 79 -4.56 9.96 5.86
CA ASP A 79 -4.70 11.04 6.85
C ASP A 79 -3.35 11.58 7.30
N LEU A 80 -2.35 10.70 7.46
CA LEU A 80 -0.97 11.11 7.74
C LEU A 80 -0.37 11.86 6.55
N ALA A 81 -0.44 11.32 5.33
CA ALA A 81 0.13 11.94 4.16
C ALA A 81 -0.47 13.32 3.86
N LEU A 82 -1.79 13.48 4.01
CA LEU A 82 -2.50 14.74 3.80
C LEU A 82 -2.05 15.89 4.72
N LYS A 83 -1.42 15.59 5.86
CA LYS A 83 -0.84 16.61 6.75
C LYS A 83 0.50 17.16 6.24
N HIS A 84 1.17 16.42 5.36
CA HIS A 84 2.57 16.69 4.98
C HIS A 84 2.77 16.95 3.49
N VAL A 85 1.90 16.43 2.63
CA VAL A 85 2.00 16.57 1.17
C VAL A 85 0.67 17.00 0.55
N ASP A 86 0.73 18.01 -0.31
CA ASP A 86 -0.37 18.44 -1.17
C ASP A 86 -0.09 17.93 -2.60
N LYS A 87 -0.16 16.61 -2.76
CA LYS A 87 0.18 15.88 -4.00
C LYS A 87 -0.82 14.76 -4.24
N PRO A 88 -1.03 14.33 -5.50
CA PRO A 88 -1.65 13.05 -5.79
C PRO A 88 -0.91 11.91 -5.09
N ILE A 89 -1.65 10.88 -4.69
CA ILE A 89 -1.15 9.75 -3.93
C ILE A 89 -1.53 8.43 -4.62
N ILE A 90 -0.59 7.51 -4.68
CA ILE A 90 -0.83 6.12 -5.11
C ILE A 90 -0.47 5.15 -3.98
N VAL A 91 -1.36 4.19 -3.69
CA VAL A 91 -0.98 3.01 -2.93
C VAL A 91 -0.28 2.03 -3.87
N GLY A 92 1.02 1.85 -3.66
CA GLY A 92 1.88 1.05 -4.54
C GLY A 92 1.66 -0.45 -4.43
N GLU A 93 1.34 -0.94 -3.23
CA GLU A 93 1.02 -2.34 -2.94
C GLU A 93 0.01 -2.41 -1.81
N TRP A 94 -0.94 -3.33 -1.96
CA TRP A 94 -1.82 -3.80 -0.91
C TRP A 94 -2.35 -5.18 -1.29
N HIS A 95 -2.75 -5.96 -0.30
CA HIS A 95 -3.46 -7.21 -0.53
C HIS A 95 -4.17 -7.72 0.72
N ILE A 96 -5.06 -8.67 0.47
CA ILE A 96 -5.76 -9.45 1.48
C ILE A 96 -5.78 -10.86 0.93
N GLY A 97 -5.28 -11.84 1.67
CA GLY A 97 -5.25 -13.25 1.27
C GLY A 97 -6.37 -14.07 1.90
N GLY A 98 -6.85 -15.08 1.18
CA GLY A 98 -7.87 -16.00 1.69
C GLY A 98 -7.25 -17.18 2.45
N SER A 99 -8.01 -17.81 3.35
CA SER A 99 -7.50 -18.90 4.21
C SER A 99 -8.04 -20.30 3.86
N ASP A 100 -8.75 -20.44 2.73
CA ASP A 100 -9.58 -21.60 2.41
C ASP A 100 -9.19 -22.32 1.09
N LYS A 101 -7.99 -22.08 0.53
CA LYS A 101 -7.50 -22.74 -0.71
C LYS A 101 -6.16 -23.48 -0.56
N GLY A 102 -5.62 -23.58 0.64
CA GLY A 102 -4.66 -24.64 1.00
C GLY A 102 -3.18 -24.26 0.97
N LEU A 103 -2.80 -23.00 0.79
CA LEU A 103 -1.42 -22.57 1.06
C LEU A 103 -1.19 -22.39 2.57
N TYR A 104 0.07 -22.50 2.99
CA TYR A 104 0.48 -22.40 4.40
C TYR A 104 0.52 -20.98 4.93
N ALA A 105 0.57 -19.98 4.06
CA ALA A 105 0.44 -18.58 4.40
C ALA A 105 -0.60 -17.95 3.47
N ASN A 106 -1.34 -16.96 3.97
CA ASN A 106 -2.41 -16.35 3.17
C ASN A 106 -2.01 -14.97 2.67
N GLY A 107 -1.44 -14.15 3.54
CA GLY A 107 -1.12 -12.77 3.21
C GLY A 107 -0.52 -12.02 4.39
N LEU A 108 -0.09 -10.78 4.15
CA LEU A 108 0.23 -9.82 5.21
C LEU A 108 -1.04 -9.37 5.94
N VAL A 109 -2.18 -9.36 5.23
CA VAL A 109 -3.53 -9.23 5.75
C VAL A 109 -4.34 -10.45 5.28
N CYS A 110 -5.14 -11.04 6.16
CA CYS A 110 -5.81 -12.32 5.91
C CYS A 110 -7.32 -12.21 6.15
N SER A 111 -8.11 -12.86 5.30
CA SER A 111 -9.55 -13.09 5.46
C SER A 111 -9.85 -14.57 5.66
N SER A 112 -10.99 -14.88 6.27
CA SER A 112 -11.36 -16.28 6.60
C SER A 112 -11.60 -17.16 5.37
N THR A 113 -12.18 -16.61 4.30
CA THR A 113 -12.47 -17.32 3.04
C THR A 113 -12.22 -16.43 1.83
N GLN A 114 -12.27 -16.99 0.62
CA GLN A 114 -12.22 -16.23 -0.62
C GLN A 114 -13.43 -15.30 -0.81
N GLU A 115 -14.61 -15.63 -0.26
CA GLU A 115 -15.79 -14.74 -0.27
C GLU A 115 -15.56 -13.54 0.64
N GLU A 116 -15.10 -13.80 1.87
CA GLU A 116 -14.78 -12.75 2.83
C GLU A 116 -13.60 -11.90 2.33
N ARG A 117 -12.65 -12.50 1.62
CA ARG A 117 -11.55 -11.79 0.94
C ARG A 117 -12.09 -10.74 -0.03
N GLY A 118 -13.09 -11.10 -0.84
CA GLY A 118 -13.74 -10.18 -1.76
C GLY A 118 -14.37 -8.99 -1.04
N LYS A 119 -15.07 -9.23 0.07
CA LYS A 119 -15.65 -8.17 0.91
C LYS A 119 -14.57 -7.26 1.50
N CYS A 120 -13.50 -7.84 2.05
CA CYS A 120 -12.36 -7.09 2.57
C CYS A 120 -11.69 -6.24 1.48
N CYS A 121 -11.50 -6.80 0.27
CA CYS A 121 -10.93 -6.06 -0.86
C CYS A 121 -11.83 -4.90 -1.30
N ALA A 122 -13.14 -5.12 -1.41
CA ALA A 122 -14.09 -4.05 -1.71
C ALA A 122 -14.05 -2.93 -0.66
N TYR A 123 -13.97 -3.29 0.63
CA TYR A 123 -13.83 -2.31 1.71
C TYR A 123 -12.54 -1.48 1.58
N TYR A 124 -11.40 -2.12 1.34
CA TYR A 124 -10.13 -1.42 1.14
C TYR A 124 -10.20 -0.47 -0.07
N MET A 125 -10.73 -0.96 -1.20
CA MET A 125 -10.86 -0.17 -2.43
C MET A 125 -11.73 1.06 -2.21
N GLN A 126 -12.91 0.88 -1.62
CA GLN A 126 -13.87 1.97 -1.44
C GLN A 126 -13.43 2.98 -0.37
N THR A 127 -12.69 2.54 0.65
CA THR A 127 -12.07 3.45 1.63
C THR A 127 -10.96 4.29 1.00
N ALA A 128 -10.16 3.73 0.07
CA ALA A 128 -9.19 4.51 -0.71
C ALA A 128 -9.86 5.53 -1.63
N MET A 129 -10.94 5.14 -2.33
CA MET A 129 -11.72 6.01 -3.22
C MET A 129 -12.37 7.20 -2.49
N PHE A 130 -12.52 7.14 -1.16
CA PHE A 130 -13.01 8.28 -0.39
C PHE A 130 -12.02 9.46 -0.36
N TYR A 131 -10.73 9.21 -0.56
CA TYR A 131 -9.69 10.25 -0.51
C TYR A 131 -9.50 10.92 -1.87
N THR A 132 -9.72 12.24 -1.92
CA THR A 132 -9.66 13.02 -3.17
C THR A 132 -8.28 13.06 -3.81
N ASN A 133 -7.22 12.89 -3.03
CA ASN A 133 -5.85 12.80 -3.53
C ASN A 133 -5.43 11.36 -3.89
N CYS A 134 -6.25 10.34 -3.62
CA CYS A 134 -5.98 8.98 -4.08
C CYS A 134 -6.25 8.86 -5.58
N ILE A 135 -5.19 8.68 -6.37
CA ILE A 135 -5.31 8.51 -7.83
C ILE A 135 -5.05 7.07 -8.29
N GLY A 136 -4.79 6.14 -7.37
CA GLY A 136 -4.64 4.73 -7.71
C GLY A 136 -4.25 3.85 -6.53
N ILE A 137 -4.64 2.58 -6.60
CA ILE A 137 -4.23 1.53 -5.67
C ILE A 137 -3.86 0.28 -6.49
N HIS A 138 -2.63 -0.22 -6.35
CA HIS A 138 -2.16 -1.38 -7.11
C HIS A 138 -2.10 -2.62 -6.22
N TYR A 139 -2.80 -3.66 -6.64
CA TYR A 139 -2.86 -4.93 -5.93
C TYR A 139 -1.56 -5.69 -6.07
N PHE A 140 -0.99 -6.16 -4.96
CA PHE A 140 0.17 -7.04 -4.95
C PHE A 140 -0.29 -8.45 -4.58
N GLU A 141 -0.26 -9.46 -5.43
CA GLU A 141 0.18 -9.47 -6.81
C GLU A 141 -0.79 -10.30 -7.67
N TRP A 142 -0.43 -10.54 -8.92
CA TRP A 142 -1.31 -11.24 -9.86
C TRP A 142 -1.54 -12.71 -9.46
N ASN A 143 -0.46 -13.43 -9.16
CA ASN A 143 -0.46 -14.87 -8.87
C ASN A 143 -0.33 -15.16 -7.38
N ASP A 144 -0.92 -16.27 -6.93
CA ASP A 144 -0.53 -16.86 -5.66
C ASP A 144 0.95 -17.24 -5.73
N GLN A 145 1.63 -17.12 -4.60
CA GLN A 145 3.04 -17.46 -4.54
C GLN A 145 3.22 -18.99 -4.46
N PRO A 146 4.39 -19.51 -4.87
CA PRO A 146 4.66 -20.94 -4.80
C PRO A 146 4.54 -21.46 -3.36
N LEU A 147 3.96 -22.66 -3.20
CA LEU A 147 3.77 -23.30 -1.88
C LEU A 147 5.07 -23.39 -1.07
N LEU A 148 6.19 -23.62 -1.76
CA LEU A 148 7.53 -23.78 -1.16
C LEU A 148 8.33 -22.47 -1.11
N GLY A 149 7.69 -21.33 -1.42
CA GLY A 149 8.31 -20.02 -1.39
C GLY A 149 8.80 -19.53 -2.74
N ARG A 150 8.74 -18.21 -2.93
CA ARG A 150 9.50 -17.48 -3.96
C ARG A 150 10.97 -17.33 -3.55
N PHE A 151 11.73 -16.49 -4.25
CA PHE A 151 13.19 -16.32 -4.04
C PHE A 151 13.63 -15.96 -2.60
N ASP A 152 12.74 -15.40 -1.77
CA ASP A 152 12.98 -15.04 -0.37
C ASP A 152 12.21 -15.91 0.64
N GLY A 153 11.51 -16.95 0.16
CA GLY A 153 10.72 -17.86 0.97
C GLY A 153 9.24 -17.48 1.16
N GLU A 154 8.78 -16.33 0.64
CA GLU A 154 7.36 -15.94 0.75
C GLU A 154 6.45 -16.89 -0.06
N ASN A 155 5.38 -17.40 0.55
CA ASN A 155 4.54 -18.49 0.03
C ASN A 155 3.02 -18.27 0.22
N MET A 156 2.56 -17.04 0.00
CA MET A 156 1.22 -16.57 0.38
C MET A 156 0.10 -16.79 -0.68
N GLN A 157 -1.13 -17.00 -0.18
CA GLN A 157 -2.41 -17.08 -0.93
C GLN A 157 -3.10 -15.73 -1.16
N HIS A 158 -2.37 -14.76 -1.68
CA HIS A 158 -2.91 -13.43 -1.94
C HIS A 158 -3.00 -13.09 -3.43
N GLY A 159 -2.72 -14.01 -4.35
CA GLY A 159 -2.90 -13.78 -5.78
C GLY A 159 -4.35 -13.66 -6.18
N LEU A 160 -4.63 -12.92 -7.25
CA LEU A 160 -5.95 -12.92 -7.88
C LEU A 160 -6.22 -14.21 -8.66
N ILE A 161 -5.16 -14.89 -9.10
CA ILE A 161 -5.19 -16.24 -9.67
C ILE A 161 -4.30 -17.20 -8.88
N ASP A 162 -4.68 -18.47 -8.83
CA ASP A 162 -3.89 -19.52 -8.20
C ASP A 162 -2.71 -20.00 -9.07
N VAL A 163 -1.90 -20.92 -8.52
CA VAL A 163 -0.75 -21.53 -9.21
C VAL A 163 -1.14 -22.37 -10.46
N CYS A 164 -2.42 -22.69 -10.62
CA CYS A 164 -2.98 -23.38 -11.79
C CYS A 164 -3.57 -22.39 -12.82
N ASN A 165 -3.30 -21.08 -12.67
CA ASN A 165 -3.90 -20.01 -13.45
C ASN A 165 -5.44 -19.94 -13.36
N LYS A 166 -6.03 -20.34 -12.24
CA LYS A 166 -7.48 -20.21 -12.02
C LYS A 166 -7.78 -18.97 -11.18
N PRO A 167 -8.71 -18.11 -11.61
CA PRO A 167 -9.16 -17.00 -10.77
C PRO A 167 -9.76 -17.46 -9.45
N HIS A 168 -9.47 -16.70 -8.39
CA HIS A 168 -10.24 -16.77 -7.16
C HIS A 168 -11.57 -16.02 -7.33
N TYR A 169 -12.52 -16.62 -8.06
CA TYR A 169 -13.75 -15.97 -8.54
C TYR A 169 -14.46 -15.10 -7.50
N ALA A 170 -14.73 -15.63 -6.29
CA ALA A 170 -15.43 -14.87 -5.25
C ALA A 170 -14.74 -13.54 -4.86
N CYS A 171 -13.40 -13.48 -4.96
CA CYS A 171 -12.65 -12.26 -4.73
C CYS A 171 -12.60 -11.37 -5.98
N VAL A 172 -12.28 -11.97 -7.13
CA VAL A 172 -12.10 -11.25 -8.40
C VAL A 172 -13.39 -10.58 -8.87
N GLU A 173 -14.52 -11.30 -8.81
CA GLU A 173 -15.84 -10.78 -9.18
C GLU A 173 -16.21 -9.59 -8.28
N LYS A 174 -15.95 -9.69 -6.97
CA LYS A 174 -16.24 -8.60 -6.02
C LYS A 174 -15.38 -7.35 -6.25
N MET A 175 -14.10 -7.53 -6.59
CA MET A 175 -13.22 -6.44 -6.98
C MET A 175 -13.65 -5.82 -8.32
N GLN A 176 -14.09 -6.63 -9.28
CA GLN A 176 -14.62 -6.15 -10.55
C GLN A 176 -15.90 -5.33 -10.36
N GLU A 177 -16.86 -5.82 -9.58
CA GLU A 177 -18.09 -5.10 -9.20
C GLU A 177 -17.78 -3.73 -8.57
N THR A 178 -16.76 -3.69 -7.71
CA THR A 178 -16.32 -2.46 -7.04
C THR A 178 -15.67 -1.50 -8.04
N SER A 179 -14.81 -2.02 -8.93
CA SER A 179 -14.11 -1.22 -9.94
C SER A 179 -15.08 -0.61 -10.97
N LEU A 180 -16.12 -1.34 -11.35
CA LEU A 180 -17.15 -0.86 -12.28
C LEU A 180 -17.96 0.33 -11.73
N LYS A 181 -17.95 0.53 -10.41
CA LYS A 181 -18.64 1.63 -9.71
C LYS A 181 -17.70 2.73 -9.22
N MET A 182 -16.44 2.68 -9.65
CA MET A 182 -15.37 3.52 -9.10
C MET A 182 -15.71 5.00 -9.20
N TYR A 183 -16.22 5.47 -10.35
CA TYR A 183 -16.51 6.88 -10.55
C TYR A 183 -17.74 7.34 -9.76
N GLU A 184 -18.78 6.51 -9.65
CA GLU A 184 -19.96 6.80 -8.83
C GLU A 184 -19.59 6.91 -7.35
N ILE A 185 -18.66 6.07 -6.87
CA ILE A 185 -18.13 6.15 -5.50
C ILE A 185 -17.27 7.41 -5.32
N LEU A 186 -16.35 7.69 -6.25
CA LEU A 186 -15.50 8.89 -6.22
C LEU A 186 -16.31 10.19 -6.24
N ASN A 187 -17.39 10.23 -7.02
CA ASN A 187 -18.30 11.37 -7.12
C ASN A 187 -19.25 11.50 -5.92
N GLY A 188 -19.26 10.52 -5.00
CA GLY A 188 -20.16 10.51 -3.85
C GLY A 188 -21.61 10.13 -4.17
N GLU A 189 -21.88 9.60 -5.36
CA GLU A 189 -23.20 9.11 -5.77
C GLU A 189 -23.56 7.81 -5.03
N ILE A 190 -22.54 6.98 -4.73
CA ILE A 190 -22.64 5.77 -3.94
C ILE A 190 -21.71 5.89 -2.72
N PRO A 191 -22.22 5.75 -1.48
CA PRO A 191 -21.34 5.79 -0.32
C PRO A 191 -20.45 4.53 -0.24
N PRO A 192 -19.21 4.64 0.28
CA PRO A 192 -18.38 3.49 0.56
C PRO A 192 -19.09 2.46 1.45
N THR A 193 -18.85 1.18 1.16
CA THR A 193 -19.40 0.06 1.93
C THR A 193 -18.97 0.11 3.40
N LYS A 194 -19.89 -0.28 4.28
CA LYS A 194 -19.62 -0.53 5.71
C LYS A 194 -19.32 -2.00 6.01
N GLU A 195 -19.50 -2.88 5.01
CA GLU A 195 -19.19 -4.30 5.13
C GLU A 195 -17.68 -4.50 5.01
N THR A 196 -17.03 -4.82 6.11
CA THR A 196 -15.57 -4.98 6.18
C THR A 196 -15.07 -6.36 5.74
N GLY A 197 -15.96 -7.34 5.65
CA GLY A 197 -15.63 -8.76 5.62
C GLY A 197 -15.03 -9.28 6.94
N VAL A 198 -14.72 -10.58 6.98
CA VAL A 198 -14.15 -11.26 8.15
C VAL A 198 -12.64 -11.44 7.99
N TYR A 199 -11.88 -10.70 8.80
CA TYR A 199 -10.43 -10.83 8.92
C TYR A 199 -10.04 -11.95 9.90
N VAL A 200 -8.90 -12.59 9.63
CA VAL A 200 -8.27 -13.56 10.53
C VAL A 200 -6.83 -13.17 10.83
N LYS A 201 -6.29 -13.73 11.91
CA LYS A 201 -4.87 -13.53 12.23
C LYS A 201 -4.00 -14.18 11.16
N ARG A 202 -2.93 -13.49 10.78
CA ARG A 202 -1.82 -14.09 10.04
C ARG A 202 -1.21 -15.19 10.89
N TYR A 203 -1.05 -16.36 10.30
CA TYR A 203 -0.32 -17.50 10.86
C TYR A 203 1.01 -17.69 10.12
#